data_AF-A0A9D9HQ80-F1
#
_entry.id   AF-A0A9D9HQ80-F1
#
_cell.length_a   1.000
_cell.length_b   1.000
_cell.length_c   1.000
_cell.angle_alpha   90.00
_cell.angle_beta   90.00
_cell.angle_gamma   90.00
#
_symmetry.space_group_name_H-M   'P 1'
#
loop_
_entity.id
_entity.type
_entity.pdbx_description
1 polymer ?
#
loop_
_entity_poly.entity_id
_entity_poly.type
_entity_poly.pdbx_seq_one_letter_code
_entity_poly.pdbx_strand_id
1 'polypeptide(L)'
;METISEQELAERVALLKRFKALLESQRSKFNDYLNVLESQSRFIKEGNIEAVQSHTELENQILNQISGMEKVIQPIEKMYRDAYPQGHGEIPVLKTDLKKLREKVQQQNRLNRDLLEQQMLLMKNQLKNFTNPYSRGKSVYNQGSRLGGMIDIRQ
;
A
#
# COMPACT_ATOMS: atom_id res chain seq x y z
N MET A 1 -0.93 -52.93 7.24
CA MET A 1 -1.59 -51.71 6.75
C MET A 1 -2.34 -51.14 7.92
N GLU A 2 -1.82 -50.11 8.57
CA GLU A 2 -2.52 -49.45 9.68
C GLU A 2 -3.80 -48.80 9.13
N THR A 3 -4.94 -49.30 9.59
CA THR A 3 -6.25 -48.71 9.30
C THR A 3 -6.34 -47.40 10.08
N ILE A 4 -6.14 -46.29 9.39
CA ILE A 4 -6.32 -44.93 9.91
C ILE A 4 -7.71 -44.86 10.55
N SER A 5 -7.78 -44.38 11.79
CA SER A 5 -9.07 -44.21 12.48
C SER A 5 -9.91 -43.16 11.77
N GLU A 6 -11.23 -43.33 11.76
CA GLU A 6 -12.17 -42.37 11.17
C GLU A 6 -11.99 -40.96 11.78
N GLN A 7 -11.59 -40.89 13.05
CA GLN A 7 -11.26 -39.63 13.74
C GLN A 7 -10.00 -38.97 13.17
N GLU A 8 -8.91 -39.72 12.98
CA GLU A 8 -7.66 -39.19 12.41
C GLU A 8 -7.87 -38.71 10.97
N LEU A 9 -8.70 -39.41 10.19
CA LEU A 9 -9.07 -39.00 8.85
C LEU A 9 -9.85 -37.68 8.88
N ALA A 10 -10.82 -37.54 9.78
CA ALA A 10 -11.61 -36.32 9.94
C ALA A 10 -10.74 -35.11 10.33
N GLU A 11 -9.81 -35.28 11.26
CA GLU A 11 -8.86 -34.23 11.67
C GLU A 11 -7.97 -33.78 10.51
N ARG A 12 -7.45 -34.73 9.75
CA ARG A 12 -6.64 -34.45 8.56
C ARG A 12 -7.41 -33.67 7.50
N VAL A 13 -8.66 -34.05 7.23
CA VAL A 13 -9.53 -33.32 6.30
C VAL A 13 -9.83 -31.91 6.81
N ALA A 14 -10.10 -31.75 8.11
CA ALA A 14 -10.35 -30.45 8.72
C ALA A 14 -9.13 -29.52 8.62
N LEU A 15 -7.93 -30.04 8.89
CA LEU A 15 -6.67 -29.31 8.74
C LEU A 15 -6.49 -28.80 7.30
N LEU A 16 -6.66 -29.68 6.31
CA LEU A 16 -6.51 -29.33 4.89
C LEU A 16 -7.52 -28.25 4.45
N LYS A 17 -8.79 -28.39 4.84
CA LYS A 17 -9.85 -27.41 4.52
C LYS A 17 -9.54 -26.05 5.14
N ARG A 18 -9.18 -26.03 6.43
CA ARG A 18 -8.84 -24.79 7.14
C ARG A 18 -7.62 -24.12 6.53
N PHE A 19 -6.58 -24.90 6.23
CA PHE A 19 -5.37 -24.35 5.65
C PHE A 19 -5.61 -23.77 4.26
N LYS A 20 -6.35 -24.48 3.40
CA LYS A 20 -6.76 -23.98 2.08
C LYS A 20 -7.53 -22.66 2.19
N ALA A 21 -8.54 -22.58 3.06
CA ALA A 21 -9.32 -21.36 3.25
C ALA A 21 -8.47 -20.17 3.71
N LEU A 22 -7.48 -20.40 4.57
CA LEU A 22 -6.55 -19.35 5.00
C LEU A 22 -5.65 -18.86 3.87
N LEU A 23 -5.13 -19.77 3.03
CA LEU A 23 -4.32 -19.41 1.87
C LEU A 23 -5.14 -18.63 0.82
N GLU A 24 -6.39 -19.00 0.60
CA GLU A 24 -7.30 -18.26 -0.30
C GLU A 24 -7.61 -16.86 0.23
N SER A 25 -7.87 -16.73 1.54
CA SER A 25 -8.07 -15.43 2.19
C SER A 25 -6.82 -14.55 2.08
N GLN A 26 -5.64 -15.13 2.33
CA GLN A 26 -4.36 -14.44 2.14
C GLN A 26 -4.18 -13.97 0.69
N ARG A 27 -4.57 -14.79 -0.30
CA ARG A 27 -4.52 -14.44 -1.73
C ARG A 27 -5.42 -13.25 -2.03
N SER A 28 -6.65 -13.26 -1.48
CA SER A 28 -7.56 -12.12 -1.62
C SER A 28 -6.95 -10.84 -1.08
N LYS A 29 -6.33 -10.88 0.11
CA LYS A 29 -5.70 -9.70 0.72
C LYS A 29 -4.51 -9.16 -0.06
N PHE A 30 -3.69 -10.03 -0.65
CA PHE A 30 -2.62 -9.56 -1.53
C PHE A 30 -3.16 -8.94 -2.83
N ASN A 31 -4.28 -9.43 -3.37
CA ASN A 31 -4.94 -8.77 -4.51
C ASN A 31 -5.51 -7.40 -4.12
N ASP A 32 -6.19 -7.30 -2.97
CA ASP A 32 -6.68 -6.03 -2.44
C ASP A 32 -5.52 -5.03 -2.30
N TYR A 33 -4.39 -5.49 -1.76
CA TYR A 33 -3.20 -4.66 -1.62
C TYR A 33 -2.66 -4.20 -2.98
N LEU A 34 -2.59 -5.09 -3.96
CA LEU A 34 -2.14 -4.74 -5.31
C LEU A 34 -3.04 -3.65 -5.94
N ASN A 35 -4.36 -3.76 -5.80
CA ASN A 35 -5.31 -2.77 -6.30
C ASN A 35 -5.09 -1.39 -5.64
N VAL A 36 -4.81 -1.36 -4.33
CA VAL A 36 -4.51 -0.13 -3.60
C VAL A 36 -3.22 0.50 -4.12
N LEU A 37 -2.17 -0.31 -4.35
CA LEU A 37 -0.90 0.17 -4.89
C LEU A 37 -1.05 0.70 -6.33
N GLU A 38 -1.80 0.02 -7.19
CA GLU A 38 -2.06 0.50 -8.55
C GLU A 38 -2.84 1.83 -8.55
N SER A 39 -3.80 2.00 -7.64
CA SER A 39 -4.54 3.25 -7.47
C SER A 39 -3.63 4.37 -6.95
N GLN A 40 -2.80 4.08 -5.95
CA GLN A 40 -1.80 5.02 -5.43
C GLN A 40 -0.85 5.50 -6.54
N SER A 41 -0.42 4.62 -7.45
CA SER A 41 0.39 4.99 -8.62
C SER A 41 -0.25 6.06 -9.48
N ARG A 42 -1.58 6.01 -9.66
CA ARG A 42 -2.35 7.02 -10.42
C ARG A 42 -2.37 8.36 -9.66
N PHE A 43 -2.69 8.35 -8.37
CA PHE A 43 -2.74 9.57 -7.55
C PHE A 43 -1.39 10.26 -7.43
N ILE A 44 -0.28 9.49 -7.36
CA ILE A 44 1.08 10.04 -7.38
C ILE A 44 1.34 10.78 -8.70
N LYS A 45 0.91 10.22 -9.84
CA LYS A 45 1.09 10.85 -11.16
C LYS A 45 0.24 12.11 -11.31
N GLU A 46 -0.95 12.13 -10.71
CA GLU A 46 -1.85 13.28 -10.69
C GLU A 46 -1.41 14.37 -9.70
N GLY A 47 -0.45 14.07 -8.81
CA GLY A 47 -0.01 14.99 -7.75
C GLY A 47 -1.04 15.20 -6.65
N ASN A 48 -2.01 14.28 -6.49
CA ASN A 48 -3.06 14.38 -5.48
C ASN A 48 -2.56 13.84 -4.13
N ILE A 49 -1.97 14.74 -3.33
CA ILE A 49 -1.36 14.41 -2.03
C ILE A 49 -2.40 13.84 -1.05
N GLU A 50 -3.60 14.39 -1.02
CA GLU A 50 -4.68 13.94 -0.12
C GLU A 50 -5.11 12.50 -0.43
N ALA A 51 -5.28 12.17 -1.71
CA ALA A 51 -5.59 10.80 -2.13
C ALA A 51 -4.43 9.84 -1.82
N VAL A 52 -3.18 10.26 -2.00
CA VAL A 52 -2.00 9.45 -1.63
C VAL A 52 -1.97 9.17 -0.12
N GLN A 53 -2.28 10.16 0.72
CA GLN A 53 -2.34 9.99 2.17
C GLN A 53 -3.45 9.01 2.57
N SER A 54 -4.67 9.19 2.05
CA SER A 54 -5.80 8.27 2.32
C SER A 54 -5.48 6.83 1.89
N HIS A 55 -4.87 6.64 0.73
CA HIS A 55 -4.45 5.30 0.27
C HIS A 55 -3.35 4.69 1.13
N THR A 56 -2.51 5.49 1.78
CA THR A 56 -1.48 5.01 2.70
C THR A 56 -2.10 4.43 3.99
N GLU A 57 -3.21 5.01 4.47
CA GLU A 57 -3.95 4.47 5.60
C GLU A 57 -4.59 3.11 5.26
N LEU A 58 -5.20 2.99 4.08
CA LEU A 58 -5.76 1.73 3.58
C LEU A 58 -4.67 0.65 3.41
N GLU A 59 -3.51 1.02 2.86
CA GLU A 59 -2.35 0.14 2.76
C GLU A 59 -1.94 -0.40 4.15
N ASN A 60 -1.83 0.46 5.16
CA ASN A 60 -1.48 0.05 6.51
C ASN A 60 -2.51 -0.91 7.12
N GLN A 61 -3.81 -0.68 6.89
CA GLN A 61 -4.87 -1.58 7.34
C GLN A 61 -4.74 -2.97 6.71
N ILE A 62 -4.48 -3.03 5.40
CA ILE A 62 -4.32 -4.30 4.68
C ILE A 62 -3.06 -5.04 5.16
N LEU A 63 -1.94 -4.33 5.34
CA LEU A 63 -0.70 -4.91 5.86
C LEU A 63 -0.87 -5.53 7.25
N ASN A 64 -1.62 -4.86 8.13
CA ASN A 64 -1.94 -5.39 9.46
C ASN A 64 -2.78 -6.68 9.37
N GLN A 65 -3.75 -6.73 8.45
CA GLN A 65 -4.54 -7.94 8.22
C GLN A 65 -3.68 -9.09 7.67
N ILE A 66 -2.80 -8.82 6.70
CA ILE A 66 -1.88 -9.81 6.14
C ILE A 66 -0.96 -10.37 7.25
N SER A 67 -0.36 -9.50 8.06
CA SER A 67 0.50 -9.90 9.19
C SER A 67 -0.26 -10.73 10.22
N GLY A 68 -1.50 -10.34 10.55
CA GLY A 68 -2.38 -11.12 11.43
C GLY A 68 -2.67 -12.52 10.87
N MET A 69 -2.94 -12.63 9.57
CA MET A 69 -3.14 -13.92 8.90
C MET A 69 -1.88 -14.77 8.90
N GLU A 70 -0.69 -14.19 8.64
CA GLU A 70 0.58 -14.91 8.64
C GLU A 70 0.86 -15.57 9.99
N LYS A 71 0.55 -14.89 11.11
CA LYS A 71 0.67 -15.45 12.47
C LYS A 71 -0.19 -16.70 12.68
N VAL A 72 -1.35 -16.78 12.03
CA VAL A 72 -2.26 -17.94 12.11
C VAL A 72 -1.87 -19.04 11.12
N ILE A 73 -1.36 -18.65 9.94
CA ILE A 73 -0.95 -19.56 8.88
C ILE A 73 0.29 -20.37 9.29
N GLN A 74 1.29 -19.73 9.90
CA GLN A 74 2.55 -20.39 10.28
C GLN A 74 2.37 -21.69 11.11
N PRO A 75 1.59 -21.70 12.22
CA PRO A 75 1.41 -22.93 12.99
C PRO A 75 0.66 -24.02 12.20
N ILE A 76 -0.33 -23.64 11.40
CA ILE A 76 -1.11 -24.58 10.57
C ILE A 76 -0.23 -25.15 9.45
N GLU A 77 0.64 -24.34 8.86
CA GLU A 77 1.58 -24.77 7.83
C GLU A 77 2.61 -25.77 8.40
N LYS A 78 3.02 -25.60 9.66
CA LYS A 78 3.87 -26.58 10.35
C LYS A 78 3.14 -27.93 10.48
N MET A 79 1.92 -27.93 11.01
CA MET A 79 1.10 -29.15 11.10
C MET A 79 0.88 -29.82 9.74
N TYR A 80 0.65 -29.01 8.70
CA TYR A 80 0.51 -29.52 7.33
C TYR A 80 1.79 -30.18 6.83
N ARG A 81 2.96 -29.56 7.05
CA ARG A 81 4.26 -30.14 6.63
C ARG A 81 4.56 -31.45 7.36
N ASP A 82 4.25 -31.51 8.64
CA ASP A 82 4.44 -32.71 9.46
C ASP A 82 3.54 -33.86 8.99
N ALA A 83 2.27 -33.56 8.63
CA ALA A 83 1.31 -34.54 8.15
C ALA A 83 1.49 -34.92 6.66
N TYR A 84 1.99 -34.00 5.83
CA TYR A 84 2.12 -34.16 4.38
C TYR A 84 3.48 -33.66 3.85
N PRO A 85 4.57 -34.40 4.06
CA PRO A 85 5.92 -33.96 3.69
C PRO A 85 6.10 -33.72 2.19
N GLN A 86 5.43 -34.52 1.36
CA GLN A 86 5.47 -34.41 -0.11
C GLN A 86 4.45 -33.41 -0.67
N GLY A 87 3.72 -32.71 0.20
CA GLY A 87 2.56 -31.93 -0.17
C GLY A 87 1.34 -32.80 -0.48
N HIS A 88 0.19 -32.14 -0.58
CA HIS A 88 -1.10 -32.77 -0.78
C HIS A 88 -2.05 -31.81 -1.51
N GLY A 89 -2.66 -32.30 -2.60
CA GLY A 89 -3.69 -31.59 -3.37
C GLY A 89 -3.20 -30.27 -3.97
N GLU A 90 -4.06 -29.25 -3.92
CA GLU A 90 -3.82 -27.93 -4.53
C GLU A 90 -2.99 -26.97 -3.66
N ILE A 91 -2.71 -27.33 -2.40
CA ILE A 91 -2.01 -26.46 -1.44
C ILE A 91 -0.62 -26.04 -1.94
N PRO A 92 0.22 -26.92 -2.51
CA PRO A 92 1.50 -26.51 -3.09
C PRO A 92 1.35 -25.46 -4.20
N VAL A 93 0.36 -25.62 -5.07
CA VAL A 93 0.06 -24.69 -6.17
C VAL A 93 -0.35 -23.33 -5.60
N LEU A 94 -1.28 -23.30 -4.64
CA LEU A 94 -1.72 -22.07 -3.98
C LEU A 94 -0.56 -21.33 -3.31
N LYS A 95 0.38 -22.06 -2.67
CA LYS A 95 1.58 -21.46 -2.08
C LYS A 95 2.51 -20.85 -3.14
N THR A 96 2.69 -21.52 -4.27
CA THR A 96 3.48 -20.98 -5.39
C THR A 96 2.84 -19.73 -5.97
N ASP A 97 1.51 -19.71 -6.13
CA ASP A 97 0.79 -18.54 -6.63
C ASP A 97 0.84 -17.37 -5.65
N LEU A 98 0.70 -17.63 -4.35
CA LEU A 98 0.88 -16.62 -3.30
C LEU A 98 2.29 -16.04 -3.31
N LYS A 99 3.32 -16.86 -3.55
CA LYS A 99 4.71 -16.38 -3.68
C LYS A 99 4.83 -15.41 -4.85
N LYS A 100 4.31 -15.77 -6.03
CA LYS A 100 4.30 -14.89 -7.21
C LYS A 100 3.53 -13.59 -6.95
N LEU A 101 2.40 -13.67 -6.25
CA LEU A 101 1.59 -12.50 -5.94
C LEU A 101 2.31 -11.56 -4.97
N ARG A 102 3.00 -12.11 -3.96
CA ARG A 102 3.86 -11.34 -3.05
C ARG A 102 4.99 -10.63 -3.82
N GLU A 103 5.63 -11.32 -4.75
CA GLU A 103 6.68 -10.72 -5.60
C GLU A 103 6.14 -9.56 -6.44
N LYS A 104 4.93 -9.71 -7.02
CA LYS A 104 4.24 -8.63 -7.76
C LYS A 104 3.94 -7.42 -6.89
N VAL A 105 3.39 -7.63 -5.70
CA VAL A 105 3.11 -6.55 -4.73
C VAL A 105 4.39 -5.79 -4.38
N GLN A 106 5.48 -6.50 -4.09
CA GLN A 106 6.76 -5.87 -3.79
C GLN A 106 7.31 -5.08 -4.98
N GLN A 107 7.15 -5.61 -6.20
CA GLN A 107 7.55 -4.91 -7.42
C GLN A 107 6.74 -3.62 -7.61
N GLN A 108 5.41 -3.68 -7.45
CA GLN A 108 4.55 -2.52 -7.60
C GLN A 108 4.84 -1.46 -6.53
N ASN A 109 5.09 -1.86 -5.28
CA ASN A 109 5.47 -0.93 -4.21
C ASN A 109 6.79 -0.22 -4.52
N ARG A 110 7.81 -0.94 -5.04
CA ARG A 110 9.06 -0.33 -5.52
C ARG A 110 8.81 0.71 -6.61
N LEU A 111 7.98 0.36 -7.61
CA LEU A 111 7.62 1.30 -8.67
C LEU A 111 6.92 2.57 -8.13
N ASN A 112 6.02 2.41 -7.16
CA ASN A 112 5.35 3.55 -6.54
C ASN A 112 6.32 4.45 -5.77
N ARG A 113 7.30 3.86 -5.07
CA ARG A 113 8.36 4.60 -4.40
C ARG A 113 9.21 5.39 -5.38
N ASP A 114 9.61 4.78 -6.49
CA ASP A 114 10.40 5.46 -7.54
C ASP A 114 9.61 6.64 -8.14
N LEU A 115 8.31 6.47 -8.37
CA LEU A 115 7.43 7.54 -8.85
C LEU A 115 7.32 8.71 -7.86
N LEU A 116 7.20 8.43 -6.56
CA LEU A 116 7.20 9.46 -5.52
C LEU A 116 8.52 10.23 -5.51
N GLU A 117 9.66 9.52 -5.60
CA GLU A 117 10.99 10.14 -5.65
C GLU A 117 11.15 11.07 -6.86
N GLN A 118 10.68 10.62 -8.03
CA GLN A 118 10.67 11.44 -9.25
C GLN A 118 9.80 12.70 -9.10
N GLN A 119 8.59 12.57 -8.56
CA GLN A 119 7.70 13.72 -8.34
C GLN A 119 8.27 14.72 -7.33
N MET A 120 8.90 14.24 -6.25
CA MET A 120 9.59 15.10 -5.30
C MET A 120 10.73 15.88 -5.95
N LEU A 121 11.50 15.26 -6.86
CA LEU A 121 12.56 15.96 -7.60
C LEU A 121 12.00 17.03 -8.52
N LEU A 122 10.90 16.74 -9.24
CA LEU A 122 10.21 17.71 -10.09
C LEU A 122 9.72 18.91 -9.28
N MET A 123 9.03 18.67 -8.16
CA MET A 123 8.58 19.75 -7.25
C MET A 123 9.74 20.58 -6.70
N LYS A 124 10.84 19.94 -6.29
CA LYS A 124 12.06 20.65 -5.84
C LYS A 124 12.64 21.54 -6.94
N ASN A 125 12.68 21.07 -8.18
CA ASN A 125 13.15 21.86 -9.32
C ASN A 125 12.20 23.01 -9.64
N GLN A 126 10.88 22.79 -9.57
CA GLN A 126 9.88 23.85 -9.72
C GLN A 126 10.07 24.93 -8.65
N LEU A 127 10.29 24.55 -7.38
CA LEU A 127 10.58 25.49 -6.29
C LEU A 127 11.88 26.25 -6.50
N LYS A 128 12.95 25.60 -6.99
CA LYS A 128 14.22 26.28 -7.30
C LYS A 128 14.07 27.29 -8.44
N ASN A 129 13.30 26.94 -9.47
CA ASN A 129 13.05 27.80 -10.62
C ASN A 129 11.96 28.86 -10.34
N PHE A 130 11.20 28.69 -9.25
CA PHE A 130 10.23 29.66 -8.79
C PHE A 130 10.94 30.91 -8.31
N THR A 131 11.03 31.89 -9.21
CA THR A 131 11.54 33.22 -8.89
C THR A 131 10.39 34.03 -8.30
N ASN A 132 10.47 34.39 -7.02
CA ASN A 132 9.45 35.22 -6.37
C ASN A 132 9.29 36.55 -7.14
N PRO A 133 8.13 36.80 -7.79
CA PRO A 133 7.92 38.00 -8.61
C PRO A 133 7.95 39.29 -7.77
N TYR A 134 7.77 39.18 -6.45
CA TYR A 134 7.83 40.30 -5.51
C TYR A 134 9.19 40.46 -4.82
N SER A 135 10.16 39.57 -5.05
CA SER A 135 11.48 39.61 -4.39
C SER A 135 12.29 40.88 -4.69
N ARG A 136 12.01 41.58 -5.79
CA ARG A 136 12.67 42.85 -6.18
C ARG A 136 11.81 44.08 -5.90
N GLY A 137 10.83 43.98 -4.99
CA GLY A 137 10.02 45.12 -4.56
C GLY A 137 9.10 45.72 -5.63
N LYS A 138 8.90 45.04 -6.77
CA LYS A 138 7.98 45.46 -7.85
C LYS A 138 6.52 45.10 -7.56
N SER A 139 6.06 45.29 -6.33
CA SER A 139 4.63 45.25 -6.04
C SER A 139 4.02 46.62 -6.38
N VAL A 140 2.86 46.64 -7.01
CA VAL A 140 2.06 47.86 -7.25
C VAL A 140 1.77 48.59 -5.93
N TYR A 141 1.73 47.85 -4.82
CA TYR A 141 1.55 48.37 -3.46
C TYR A 141 2.84 48.88 -2.80
N ASN A 142 4.00 48.78 -3.47
CA ASN A 142 5.29 49.20 -2.94
C ASN A 142 5.75 50.58 -3.49
N GLN A 143 4.88 51.26 -4.23
CA GLN A 143 5.02 52.69 -4.45
C GLN A 143 4.58 53.39 -3.16
N GLY A 144 5.57 53.90 -2.43
CA GLY A 144 5.43 54.33 -1.05
C GLY A 144 4.35 55.39 -0.82
N SER A 145 3.80 55.40 0.40
CA SER A 145 3.72 56.52 1.35
C SER A 145 3.74 57.99 0.83
N ARG A 146 3.22 58.26 -0.36
CA ARG A 146 3.09 59.60 -0.94
C ARG A 146 1.78 59.65 -1.72
N LEU A 147 0.92 60.60 -1.32
CA LEU A 147 -0.37 60.99 -1.92
C LEU A 147 -1.63 60.34 -1.35
N GLY A 148 -1.74 60.28 -0.02
CA GLY A 148 -3.02 60.44 0.66
C GLY A 148 -3.17 61.89 1.10
N GLY A 149 -3.70 62.75 0.22
CA GLY A 149 -4.00 64.13 0.58
C GLY A 149 -5.00 64.15 1.74
N MET A 150 -4.57 64.72 2.87
CA MET A 150 -5.39 64.95 4.04
C MET A 150 -6.51 65.93 3.65
N ILE A 151 -7.73 65.43 3.46
CA ILE A 151 -8.90 66.30 3.29
C ILE A 151 -9.34 66.69 4.69
N ASP A 152 -8.99 67.90 5.12
CA ASP A 152 -9.49 68.51 6.35
C ASP A 152 -10.93 68.98 6.11
N ILE A 153 -11.91 68.22 6.59
CA ILE A 153 -13.33 68.59 6.53
C ILE A 153 -13.62 69.41 7.78
N ARG A 154 -13.53 70.74 7.65
CA ARG A 154 -13.99 71.66 8.71
C ARG A 154 -15.50 71.84 8.59
N GLN A 155 -16.22 71.47 9.64
CA GLN A 155 -17.58 71.94 9.94
C GLN A 155 -17.52 73.17 10.84
#